data_AF-A0A965XMT7-F1
#
_entry.id   AF-A0A965XMT7-F1
#
_cell.length_a   1.000
_cell.length_b   1.000
_cell.length_c   1.000
_cell.angle_alpha   90.00
_cell.angle_beta   90.00
_cell.angle_gamma   90.00
#
_symmetry.space_group_name_H-M   'P 1'
#
loop_
_entity.id
_entity.type
_entity.pdbx_description
1 polymer ?
#
loop_
_entity_poly.entity_id
_entity_poly.type
_entity_poly.pdbx_seq_one_letter_code
_entity_poly.pdbx_strand_id
1 'polypeptide(L)'
;MSRVSLFVVLVVIGFLSGCGTRAEAPMVFPSAVGLDLTIQEILADTESYESYYCNTAANPSALMFVPKTGRFKVVPERRGLGLGWQAENDPKALRRMQQTILDRDMVQNPVLRVLMTPRMDDGQRHPLAFVYSIKDTFARAISDESEAFLVLSIPEIPGKYGNDNLAPWHIL
;
A
#
# COMPACT_ATOMS: atom_id res chain seq x y z
N MET A 1 -27.80 -22.14 -42.40
CA MET A 1 -26.44 -21.59 -42.24
C MET A 1 -26.52 -20.07 -42.22
N SER A 2 -26.02 -19.28 -41.28
CA SER A 2 -25.74 -19.47 -39.87
C SER A 2 -25.82 -18.08 -39.23
N ARG A 3 -27.04 -17.60 -38.91
CA ARG A 3 -27.22 -16.32 -38.18
C ARG A 3 -27.05 -16.50 -36.66
N VAL A 4 -27.18 -17.73 -36.19
CA VAL A 4 -27.00 -18.12 -34.78
C VAL A 4 -25.51 -18.16 -34.41
N SER A 5 -24.60 -18.45 -35.35
CA SER A 5 -23.15 -18.44 -35.06
C SER A 5 -22.56 -17.06 -34.81
N LEU A 6 -23.17 -15.98 -35.30
CA LEU A 6 -22.61 -14.63 -35.12
C LEU A 6 -22.82 -14.10 -33.69
N PHE A 7 -23.98 -14.41 -33.09
CA PHE A 7 -24.31 -13.98 -31.73
C PHE A 7 -23.48 -14.69 -30.66
N VAL A 8 -23.16 -15.97 -30.85
CA VAL A 8 -22.32 -16.73 -29.90
C VAL A 8 -20.89 -16.19 -29.88
N VAL A 9 -20.34 -15.78 -31.03
CA VAL A 9 -18.98 -15.22 -31.10
C VAL A 9 -18.89 -13.85 -30.40
N LEU A 10 -19.91 -13.00 -30.52
CA LEU A 10 -19.94 -11.68 -29.87
C LEU A 10 -20.02 -11.76 -28.34
N VAL A 11 -20.74 -12.75 -27.79
CA VAL A 11 -20.80 -12.97 -26.33
C VAL A 11 -19.46 -13.46 -25.78
N VAL A 12 -18.71 -14.27 -26.54
CA VAL A 12 -17.38 -14.77 -26.11
C VAL A 12 -16.32 -13.66 -26.15
N ILE A 13 -16.37 -12.71 -27.08
CA ILE A 13 -15.43 -11.57 -27.14
C ILE A 13 -15.70 -10.56 -26.01
N GLY A 14 -16.97 -10.40 -25.60
CA GLY A 14 -17.34 -9.57 -24.44
C GLY A 14 -16.74 -10.05 -23.12
N PHE A 15 -16.61 -11.37 -22.93
CA PHE A 15 -16.01 -11.96 -21.72
C PHE A 15 -14.48 -11.93 -21.69
N LEU A 16 -13.81 -11.67 -22.83
CA LEU A 16 -12.35 -11.64 -22.93
C LEU A 16 -11.74 -10.23 -22.87
N SER A 17 -12.56 -9.18 -22.88
CA SER A 17 -12.10 -7.79 -22.99
C SER A 17 -11.95 -7.06 -21.64
N GLY A 18 -12.06 -7.79 -20.53
CA GLY A 18 -11.92 -7.28 -19.17
C GLY A 18 -10.56 -7.54 -18.54
N CYS A 19 -9.48 -7.69 -19.31
CA CYS A 19 -8.13 -7.65 -18.74
C CYS A 19 -7.76 -6.18 -18.51
N GLY A 20 -8.41 -5.57 -17.51
CA GLY A 20 -7.99 -4.29 -16.98
C GLY A 20 -6.54 -4.43 -16.58
N THR A 21 -5.66 -3.74 -17.29
CA THR A 21 -4.24 -3.61 -16.96
C THR A 21 -4.17 -3.28 -15.47
N ARG A 22 -3.73 -4.26 -14.67
CA ARG A 22 -3.46 -4.04 -13.25
C ARG A 22 -2.52 -2.83 -13.20
N ALA A 23 -3.01 -1.73 -12.65
CA ALA A 23 -2.17 -0.56 -12.39
C ALA A 23 -1.02 -1.04 -11.52
N GLU A 24 0.15 -1.21 -12.10
CA GLU A 24 1.36 -1.64 -11.40
C GLU A 24 1.63 -0.61 -10.30
N ALA A 25 1.76 -1.07 -9.06
CA ALA A 25 2.16 -0.22 -7.93
C ALA A 25 3.55 0.27 -8.27
N PRO A 26 3.78 1.57 -8.47
CA PRO A 26 5.14 2.05 -8.52
C PRO A 26 5.64 2.17 -7.09
N MET A 27 5.88 1.04 -6.45
CA MET A 27 6.71 0.98 -5.27
C MET A 27 8.13 0.66 -5.72
N VAL A 28 9.03 1.61 -5.52
CA VAL A 28 10.43 1.49 -5.95
C VAL A 28 11.35 1.64 -4.74
N PHE A 29 12.59 1.15 -4.84
CA PHE A 29 13.56 1.44 -3.77
C PHE A 29 13.87 2.95 -3.72
N PRO A 30 14.17 3.53 -2.55
CA PRO A 30 14.59 4.93 -2.43
C PRO A 30 15.72 5.31 -3.40
N SER A 31 16.69 4.40 -3.60
CA SER A 31 17.81 4.62 -4.52
C SER A 31 17.38 4.83 -5.98
N ALA A 32 16.26 4.25 -6.40
CA ALA A 32 15.73 4.39 -7.76
C ALA A 32 15.20 5.81 -8.04
N VAL A 33 14.91 6.59 -7.00
CA VAL A 33 14.52 8.01 -7.10
C VAL A 33 15.61 8.96 -6.62
N GLY A 34 16.85 8.46 -6.52
CA GLY A 34 18.01 9.26 -6.11
C GLY A 34 18.07 9.58 -4.62
N LEU A 35 17.36 8.82 -3.78
CA LEU A 35 17.38 8.95 -2.33
C LEU A 35 18.17 7.80 -1.71
N ASP A 36 19.17 8.12 -0.90
CA ASP A 36 19.81 7.13 -0.03
C ASP A 36 19.18 7.25 1.36
N LEU A 37 18.04 6.58 1.53
CA LEU A 37 17.22 6.68 2.74
C LEU A 37 16.87 5.30 3.27
N THR A 38 17.08 5.12 4.56
CA THR A 38 16.81 3.91 5.33
C THR A 38 15.64 4.12 6.29
N ILE A 39 15.05 3.02 6.77
CA ILE A 39 13.99 3.12 7.78
C ILE A 39 14.53 3.68 9.10
N GLN A 40 15.80 3.42 9.42
CA GLN A 40 16.44 3.91 10.64
C GLN A 40 16.57 5.45 10.62
N GLU A 41 16.88 6.03 9.48
CA GLU A 41 16.96 7.49 9.30
C GLU A 41 15.57 8.14 9.43
N ILE A 42 14.54 7.58 8.79
CA ILE A 42 13.16 8.06 8.95
C ILE A 42 12.71 8.00 10.42
N LEU A 43 13.02 6.90 11.12
CA LEU A 43 12.67 6.75 12.54
C LEU A 43 13.50 7.66 13.47
N ALA A 44 14.63 8.18 13.01
CA ALA A 44 15.44 9.16 13.74
C ALA A 44 14.88 10.59 13.60
N ASP A 45 14.25 10.89 12.45
CA ASP A 45 13.59 12.17 12.17
C ASP A 45 12.10 11.99 11.84
N THR A 46 11.32 11.47 12.79
CA THR A 46 9.88 11.27 12.58
C THR A 46 9.10 12.58 12.48
N GLU A 47 9.66 13.70 12.93
CA GLU A 47 8.98 15.00 12.94
C GLU A 47 8.79 15.57 11.53
N SER A 48 9.66 15.20 10.59
CA SER A 48 9.54 15.56 9.17
C SER A 48 8.41 14.83 8.43
N TYR A 49 7.76 13.84 9.06
CA TYR A 49 6.78 12.98 8.43
C TYR A 49 5.45 12.95 9.19
N GLU A 50 4.35 12.78 8.45
CA GLU A 50 3.13 12.20 9.00
C GLU A 50 3.27 10.68 8.93
N SER A 51 3.14 10.01 10.07
CA SER A 51 3.41 8.58 10.18
C SER A 51 2.12 7.79 10.39
N TYR A 52 2.05 6.64 9.76
CA TYR A 52 0.88 5.76 9.76
C TYR A 52 1.32 4.31 9.90
N TYR A 53 0.49 3.49 10.55
CA TYR A 53 0.60 2.03 10.54
C TYR A 53 -0.65 1.41 9.91
N CYS A 54 -0.51 0.22 9.33
CA CYS A 54 -1.62 -0.49 8.72
C CYS A 54 -2.09 -1.67 9.59
N ASN A 55 -3.41 -1.80 9.76
CA ASN A 55 -4.11 -2.74 10.64
C ASN A 55 -3.89 -2.45 12.13
N THR A 56 -3.70 -3.46 12.97
CA THR A 56 -3.68 -3.27 14.42
C THR A 56 -2.28 -2.88 14.92
N ALA A 57 -2.21 -2.07 15.98
CA ALA A 57 -0.93 -1.70 16.59
C ALA A 57 -0.16 -2.91 17.16
N ALA A 58 -0.88 -3.97 17.55
CA ALA A 58 -0.30 -5.22 18.05
C ALA A 58 0.25 -6.12 16.93
N ASN A 59 -0.30 -6.04 15.73
CA ASN A 59 0.16 -6.80 14.56
C ASN A 59 0.15 -5.93 13.29
N PRO A 60 1.01 -4.91 13.19
CA PRO A 60 1.03 -4.01 12.05
C PRO A 60 1.51 -4.74 10.79
N SER A 61 0.85 -4.53 9.65
CA SER A 61 1.29 -5.12 8.37
C SER A 61 2.31 -4.25 7.64
N ALA A 62 2.34 -2.96 7.95
CA ALA A 62 3.21 -1.97 7.32
C ALA A 62 3.30 -0.70 8.14
N LEU A 63 4.35 0.08 7.88
CA LEU A 63 4.47 1.49 8.27
C LEU A 63 4.52 2.36 7.02
N MET A 64 3.93 3.54 7.07
CA MET A 64 3.97 4.54 6.00
C MET A 64 4.34 5.91 6.57
N PHE A 65 5.24 6.61 5.88
CA PHE A 65 5.77 7.90 6.26
C PHE A 65 5.57 8.87 5.10
N VAL A 66 4.72 9.88 5.31
CA VAL A 66 4.38 10.89 4.30
C VAL A 66 5.15 12.16 4.62
N PRO A 67 6.01 12.69 3.74
CA PRO A 67 6.74 13.93 3.99
C PRO A 67 5.79 15.11 4.18
N LYS A 68 5.97 15.90 5.25
CA LYS A 68 5.14 17.09 5.53
C LYS A 68 5.37 18.23 4.54
N THR A 69 6.51 18.24 3.86
CA THR A 69 6.89 19.27 2.87
C THR A 69 6.42 18.96 1.46
N GLY A 70 5.75 17.82 1.24
CA GLY A 70 5.26 17.42 -0.07
C GLY A 70 4.09 18.26 -0.56
N ARG A 71 3.99 18.47 -1.87
CA ARG A 71 2.81 19.10 -2.50
C ARG A 71 1.57 18.22 -2.47
N PHE A 72 1.76 16.91 -2.46
CA PHE A 72 0.68 15.95 -2.60
C PHE A 72 0.05 15.62 -1.25
N LYS A 73 -1.29 15.55 -1.24
CA LYS A 73 -2.06 15.11 -0.08
C LYS A 73 -2.26 13.59 -0.15
N VAL A 74 -1.73 12.89 0.84
CA VAL A 74 -2.02 11.46 1.01
C VAL A 74 -3.28 11.29 1.85
N VAL A 75 -4.22 10.48 1.36
CA VAL A 75 -5.44 10.09 2.07
C VAL A 75 -5.35 8.59 2.34
N PRO A 76 -4.99 8.16 3.55
CA PRO A 76 -4.87 6.74 3.86
C PRO A 76 -6.25 6.05 3.89
N GLU A 77 -6.40 4.91 3.24
CA GLU A 77 -7.63 4.10 3.28
C GLU A 77 -7.91 3.61 4.71
N ARG A 78 -9.10 3.93 5.23
CA ARG A 78 -9.60 3.45 6.52
C ARG A 78 -10.74 2.47 6.29
N ARG A 79 -10.68 1.29 6.91
CA ARG A 79 -11.71 0.24 6.78
C ARG A 79 -12.57 0.05 8.03
N GLY A 80 -12.35 0.87 9.06
CA GLY A 80 -13.03 0.74 10.36
C GLY A 80 -12.47 -0.42 11.20
N LEU A 81 -12.92 -0.55 12.45
CA LEU A 81 -12.55 -1.65 13.37
C LEU A 81 -11.04 -1.87 13.54
N GLY A 82 -10.23 -0.81 13.43
CA GLY A 82 -8.76 -0.93 13.51
C GLY A 82 -8.12 -1.56 12.27
N LEU A 83 -8.84 -1.62 11.15
CA LEU A 83 -8.34 -2.09 9.85
C LEU A 83 -8.02 -0.91 8.93
N GLY A 84 -6.97 -1.08 8.12
CA GLY A 84 -6.43 -0.04 7.26
C GLY A 84 -5.45 0.89 7.99
N TRP A 85 -5.23 2.07 7.43
CA TRP A 85 -4.20 3.00 7.88
C TRP A 85 -4.66 3.85 9.06
N GLN A 86 -3.84 3.88 10.11
CA GLN A 86 -4.04 4.66 11.33
C GLN A 86 -2.83 5.54 11.58
N ALA A 87 -3.08 6.78 11.99
CA ALA A 87 -2.01 7.71 12.32
C ALA A 87 -1.34 7.29 13.62
N GLU A 88 0.00 7.41 13.67
CA GLU A 88 0.80 7.22 14.87
C GLU A 88 1.94 8.23 14.83
N ASN A 89 2.12 8.98 15.91
CA ASN A 89 3.14 10.02 16.00
C ASN A 89 4.16 9.75 17.11
N ASP A 90 3.95 8.75 17.98
CA ASP A 90 4.93 8.38 19.00
C ASP A 90 6.11 7.63 18.37
N PRO A 91 7.33 8.21 18.37
CA PRO A 91 8.50 7.56 17.79
C PRO A 91 8.84 6.22 18.46
N LYS A 92 8.52 6.07 19.76
CA LYS A 92 8.73 4.81 20.48
C LYS A 92 7.76 3.74 20.00
N ALA A 93 6.51 4.09 19.74
CA ALA A 93 5.52 3.18 19.19
C ALA A 93 5.91 2.72 17.78
N LEU A 94 6.32 3.65 16.90
CA LEU A 94 6.77 3.35 15.54
C LEU A 94 7.97 2.38 15.52
N ARG A 95 8.96 2.57 16.40
CA ARG A 95 10.10 1.65 16.53
C ARG A 95 9.67 0.26 16.98
N ARG A 96 8.74 0.15 17.94
CA ARG A 96 8.20 -1.16 18.37
C ARG A 96 7.47 -1.84 17.21
N MET A 97 6.63 -1.11 16.48
CA MET A 97 5.90 -1.64 15.32
C MET A 97 6.87 -2.11 14.21
N GLN A 98 7.93 -1.35 13.94
CA GLN A 98 8.97 -1.74 12.99
C GLN A 98 9.66 -3.05 13.43
N GLN A 99 10.00 -3.17 14.72
CA GLN A 99 10.57 -4.40 15.26
C GLN A 99 9.59 -5.57 15.15
N THR A 100 8.31 -5.38 15.49
CA THR A 100 7.27 -6.41 15.34
C THR A 100 7.16 -6.91 13.89
N ILE A 101 7.18 -6.00 12.92
CA ILE A 101 7.18 -6.36 11.49
C ILE A 101 8.43 -7.18 11.17
N LEU A 102 9.61 -6.70 11.56
CA LEU A 102 10.89 -7.37 11.30
C LEU A 102 10.94 -8.79 11.90
N ASP A 103 10.50 -8.96 13.15
CA ASP A 103 10.52 -10.25 13.86
C ASP A 103 9.53 -11.25 13.26
N ARG A 104 8.30 -10.79 12.94
CA ARG A 104 7.27 -11.63 12.29
C ARG A 104 7.72 -12.10 10.92
N ASP A 105 8.33 -11.20 10.17
CA ASP A 105 8.53 -11.32 8.72
C ASP A 105 9.99 -11.54 8.31
N MET A 106 10.85 -11.88 9.27
CA MET A 106 12.30 -12.00 9.09
C MET A 106 12.71 -12.83 7.84
N VAL A 107 11.92 -13.86 7.50
CA VAL A 107 12.17 -14.72 6.33
C VAL A 107 11.96 -13.99 5.00
N GLN A 108 10.95 -13.12 4.92
CA GLN A 108 10.60 -12.38 3.70
C GLN A 108 11.30 -11.02 3.63
N ASN A 109 11.96 -10.62 4.72
CA ASN A 109 12.77 -9.41 4.88
C ASN A 109 12.02 -8.12 4.46
N PRO A 110 11.23 -7.51 5.36
CA PRO A 110 10.53 -6.27 5.07
C PRO A 110 11.49 -5.16 4.64
N VAL A 111 11.15 -4.45 3.56
CA VAL A 111 11.99 -3.40 2.96
C VAL A 111 11.29 -2.05 2.92
N LEU A 112 12.08 -0.99 2.98
CA LEU A 112 11.59 0.37 2.74
C LEU A 112 11.50 0.62 1.23
N ARG A 113 10.34 1.09 0.77
CA ARG A 113 10.08 1.45 -0.63
C ARG A 113 9.36 2.79 -0.71
N VAL A 114 9.57 3.51 -1.79
CA VAL A 114 8.90 4.75 -2.13
C VAL A 114 7.64 4.42 -2.91
N LEU A 115 6.49 4.78 -2.37
CA LEU A 115 5.22 4.80 -3.09
C LEU A 115 5.21 6.03 -4.00
N MET A 116 5.07 5.82 -5.30
CA MET A 116 4.97 6.91 -6.27
C MET A 116 3.52 7.22 -6.64
N THR A 117 3.28 8.42 -7.17
CA THR A 117 2.02 8.76 -7.82
C THR A 117 1.71 7.79 -8.96
N PRO A 118 0.43 7.58 -9.29
CA PRO A 118 0.02 7.23 -10.65
C PRO A 118 0.69 8.14 -11.69
N ARG A 119 0.70 7.72 -12.94
CA ARG A 119 1.19 8.57 -14.03
C ARG A 119 0.28 9.79 -14.13
N MET A 120 0.84 10.98 -13.95
CA MET A 120 0.10 12.24 -14.03
C MET A 120 0.10 12.79 -15.47
N ASP A 121 -0.53 13.94 -15.69
CA ASP A 121 -0.64 14.59 -17.01
C ASP A 121 0.71 14.98 -17.62
N ASP A 122 1.70 15.29 -16.78
CA ASP A 122 3.09 15.52 -17.18
C ASP A 122 3.80 14.23 -17.65
N GLY A 123 3.11 13.08 -17.58
CA GLY A 123 3.61 11.77 -17.91
C GLY A 123 4.60 11.21 -16.89
N GLN A 124 4.89 11.94 -15.81
CA GLN A 124 5.84 11.59 -14.77
C GLN A 124 5.16 10.94 -13.56
N ARG A 125 5.98 10.32 -12.72
CA ARG A 125 5.60 9.81 -11.41
C ARG A 125 6.44 10.51 -10.36
N HIS A 126 5.82 10.90 -9.26
CA HIS A 126 6.48 11.63 -8.19
C HIS A 126 6.41 10.84 -6.88
N PRO A 127 7.39 10.95 -5.97
CA PRO A 127 7.31 10.33 -4.65
C PRO A 127 6.12 10.86 -3.84
N LEU A 128 5.35 9.95 -3.23
CA LEU A 128 4.23 10.26 -2.33
C LEU A 128 4.58 9.97 -0.87
N ALA A 129 5.08 8.76 -0.60
CA ALA A 129 5.33 8.28 0.76
C ALA A 129 6.41 7.21 0.76
N PHE A 130 6.98 6.96 1.94
CA PHE A 130 7.86 5.82 2.18
C PHE A 130 7.08 4.74 2.93
N VAL A 131 7.06 3.52 2.41
CA VAL A 131 6.33 2.38 2.97
C VAL A 131 7.32 1.29 3.35
N TYR A 132 7.30 0.87 4.61
CA TYR A 132 8.07 -0.25 5.13
C TYR A 132 7.15 -1.46 5.28
N SER A 133 7.33 -2.47 4.42
CA SER A 133 6.48 -3.65 4.36
C SER A 133 7.09 -4.75 3.49
N ILE A 134 6.61 -5.99 3.65
CA ILE A 134 6.82 -7.03 2.63
C ILE A 134 5.90 -6.83 1.42
N LYS A 135 4.62 -6.55 1.69
CA LYS A 135 3.58 -6.48 0.65
C LYS A 135 3.49 -5.08 0.05
N ASP A 136 3.09 -5.03 -1.22
CA ASP A 136 2.91 -3.78 -1.94
C ASP A 136 1.59 -3.09 -1.59
N THR A 137 1.57 -1.78 -1.76
CA THR A 137 0.37 -0.95 -1.79
C THR A 137 0.36 -0.04 -3.02
N PHE A 138 -0.77 0.61 -3.25
CA PHE A 138 -1.06 1.41 -4.42
C PHE A 138 -1.70 2.72 -3.98
N ALA A 139 -1.36 3.79 -4.69
CA ALA A 139 -2.04 5.07 -4.62
C ALA A 139 -3.03 5.19 -5.79
N ARG A 140 -4.19 5.77 -5.55
CA ARG A 140 -5.18 6.13 -6.57
C ARG A 140 -5.51 7.61 -6.46
N ALA A 141 -5.54 8.33 -7.58
CA ALA A 141 -6.05 9.70 -7.60
C ALA A 141 -7.52 9.71 -7.15
N ILE A 142 -7.89 10.62 -6.26
CA ILE A 142 -9.29 10.76 -5.80
C ILE A 142 -10.14 11.49 -6.84
N SER A 143 -9.50 12.34 -7.64
CA SER A 143 -10.05 13.04 -8.79
C SER A 143 -8.90 13.35 -9.75
N ASP A 144 -9.21 13.42 -11.04
CA ASP A 144 -8.24 13.70 -12.10
C ASP A 144 -7.55 15.08 -11.93
N GLU A 145 -8.20 16.02 -11.24
CA GLU A 145 -7.68 17.37 -10.99
C GLU A 145 -7.07 17.54 -9.58
N SER A 146 -7.09 16.50 -8.74
CA SER A 146 -6.67 16.64 -7.35
C SER A 146 -5.23 16.17 -7.11
N GLU A 147 -4.45 16.97 -6.40
CA GLU A 147 -3.16 16.54 -5.80
C GLU A 147 -3.36 15.57 -4.61
N ALA A 148 -4.52 14.91 -4.53
CA ALA A 148 -4.91 14.03 -3.45
C ALA A 148 -4.97 12.56 -3.89
N PHE A 149 -4.27 11.70 -3.15
CA PHE A 149 -4.12 10.29 -3.49
C PHE A 149 -4.60 9.39 -2.35
N LEU A 150 -5.57 8.53 -2.64
CA LEU A 150 -6.01 7.46 -1.76
C LEU A 150 -4.98 6.34 -1.75
N VAL A 151 -4.40 6.02 -0.60
CA VAL A 151 -3.46 4.91 -0.45
C VAL A 151 -4.17 3.70 0.15
N LEU A 152 -4.20 2.60 -0.60
CA LEU A 152 -4.91 1.39 -0.20
C LEU A 152 -4.24 0.71 1.00
N SER A 153 -5.04 0.03 1.83
CA SER A 153 -4.54 -0.73 2.97
C SER A 153 -3.75 -1.96 2.52
N ILE A 154 -2.73 -2.31 3.30
CA ILE A 154 -2.00 -3.55 3.16
C ILE A 154 -2.69 -4.60 4.06
N PRO A 155 -3.18 -5.72 3.50
CA PRO A 155 -3.87 -6.73 4.28
C PRO A 155 -2.96 -7.29 5.37
N GLU A 156 -3.56 -7.69 6.49
CA GLU A 156 -2.84 -8.31 7.59
C GLU A 156 -2.03 -9.51 7.09
N ILE A 157 -0.85 -9.69 7.69
CA ILE A 157 -0.03 -10.86 7.45
C ILE A 157 -0.34 -11.81 8.60
N PRO A 158 -0.93 -12.99 8.33
CA PRO A 158 -1.13 -14.00 9.35
C PRO A 158 0.21 -14.26 10.02
N GLY A 159 0.28 -14.11 11.35
CA GLY A 159 1.53 -14.35 12.07
C GLY A 159 2.01 -15.79 11.88
N LYS A 160 3.31 -16.01 12.13
CA LYS A 160 3.87 -17.36 12.27
C LYS A 160 3.24 -18.15 13.45
N TYR A 161 2.56 -17.41 14.34
CA TYR A 161 1.66 -17.91 15.39
C TYR A 161 0.21 -17.58 15.04
N GLY A 162 -0.17 -17.79 13.78
CA GLY A 162 -1.56 -17.74 13.36
C GLY A 162 -2.38 -18.57 14.33
N ASN A 163 -3.37 -17.94 14.94
CA ASN A 163 -4.40 -18.67 15.64
C ASN A 163 -5.05 -19.57 14.59
N ASP A 164 -4.70 -20.85 14.58
CA ASP A 164 -5.31 -21.90 13.74
C ASP A 164 -6.84 -22.04 13.97
N ASN A 165 -7.44 -21.16 14.77
CA ASN A 165 -8.85 -21.13 15.11
C ASN A 165 -9.70 -20.10 14.34
N LEU A 166 -9.15 -19.35 13.37
CA LEU A 166 -10.02 -18.64 12.43
C LEU A 166 -10.45 -19.61 11.32
N ALA A 167 -11.48 -20.38 11.66
CA ALA A 167 -12.19 -21.27 10.78
C ALA A 167 -12.60 -20.59 9.45
N PRO A 168 -12.58 -21.30 8.31
CA PRO A 168 -12.70 -20.72 6.97
C PRO A 168 -14.14 -20.34 6.55
N TRP A 169 -15.03 -19.98 7.47
CA TRP A 169 -16.48 -19.96 7.20
C TRP A 169 -17.22 -18.65 7.52
N HIS A 170 -16.76 -17.49 7.06
CA HIS A 170 -17.66 -16.32 6.99
C HIS A 170 -17.38 -15.48 5.73
N ILE A 171 -17.70 -16.06 4.58
CA ILE A 171 -18.23 -15.31 3.44
C ILE A 171 -19.73 -15.63 3.42
N LEU A 172 -20.56 -14.70 3.89
CA LEU A 172 -21.96 -14.55 3.54
C LEU A 172 -22.26 -13.05 3.41
#